data_AF-A0A2M8SC37-F1
#
_entry.id   AF-A0A2M8SC37-F1
#
_cell.length_a   1.000
_cell.length_b   1.000
_cell.length_c   1.000
_cell.angle_alpha   90.00
_cell.angle_beta   90.00
_cell.angle_gamma   90.00
#
_symmetry.space_group_name_H-M   'P 1'
#
loop_
_entity.id
_entity.type
_entity.pdbx_description
1 polymer ?
#
loop_
_entity_poly.entity_id
_entity_poly.type
_entity_poly.pdbx_seq_one_letter_code
_entity_poly.pdbx_strand_id
1 'polypeptide(L)' 'MNLAEIEGPDAVSIHAAADSLGLKWEAAIAESYLGLFERLRGKLGFTFRDLTFENFAGLKRKSIEFI' A
#
# COMPACT_ATOMS: atom_id res chain seq x y z
N MET A 1 -1.13 3.54 -11.69
CA MET A 1 -0.16 3.57 -10.57
C MET A 1 0.22 2.14 -10.31
N ASN A 2 1.50 1.81 -10.41
CA ASN A 2 1.99 0.45 -10.22
C ASN A 2 2.73 0.41 -8.88
N LEU A 3 2.56 -0.68 -8.14
CA LEU A 3 3.27 -0.97 -6.90
C LEU A 3 4.19 -2.17 -7.13
N ALA A 4 5.32 -2.19 -6.46
CA ALA A 4 6.23 -3.32 -6.42
C ALA A 4 6.74 -3.47 -4.99
N GLU A 5 7.05 -4.71 -4.60
CA GLU A 5 7.63 -5.06 -3.31
C GLU A 5 9.06 -5.57 -3.55
N ILE A 6 10.00 -5.10 -2.75
CA ILE A 6 11.41 -5.51 -2.80
C ILE A 6 11.75 -6.08 -1.43
N GLU A 7 12.13 -7.35 -1.40
CA GLU A 7 12.53 -8.06 -0.20
C GLU A 7 14.02 -8.39 -0.25
N GLY A 8 14.68 -8.35 0.90
CA GLY A 8 16.10 -8.62 1.04
C GLY A 8 16.51 -8.81 2.50
N PRO A 9 17.73 -9.31 2.74
CA PRO A 9 18.21 -9.61 4.09
C PRO A 9 18.39 -8.37 4.98
N ASP A 10 18.55 -7.18 4.39
CA ASP A 10 18.75 -5.92 5.10
C ASP A 10 18.34 -4.71 4.25
N ALA A 11 18.28 -3.53 4.87
CA ALA A 11 17.91 -2.30 4.17
C ALA A 11 18.92 -1.88 3.08
N VAL A 12 20.20 -2.23 3.23
CA VAL A 12 21.25 -1.85 2.28
C VAL A 12 21.06 -2.59 0.95
N SER A 13 20.81 -3.90 1.02
CA SER A 13 20.53 -4.74 -0.14
C SER A 13 19.22 -4.36 -0.83
N ILE A 14 18.17 -4.01 -0.07
CA ILE A 14 16.90 -3.53 -0.63
C ILE A 14 17.09 -2.20 -1.38
N HIS A 15 17.83 -1.25 -0.79
CA HIS A 15 18.09 0.04 -1.43
C HIS A 15 18.90 -0.12 -2.71
N ALA A 16 19.96 -0.94 -2.70
CA ALA A 16 20.75 -1.25 -3.89
C ALA A 16 19.91 -1.91 -5.01
N ALA A 17 18.97 -2.80 -4.64
CA ALA A 17 18.05 -3.39 -5.60
C ALA A 17 17.10 -2.35 -6.20
N ALA A 18 16.54 -1.44 -5.39
CA ALA A 18 15.72 -0.33 -5.86
C ALA A 18 16.47 0.56 -6.85
N ASP A 19 17.71 0.94 -6.52
CA ASP A 19 18.59 1.73 -7.38
C ASP A 19 18.85 1.02 -8.72
N SER A 20 19.16 -0.28 -8.69
CA SER A 20 19.42 -1.08 -9.90
C SER A 20 18.21 -1.18 -10.85
N LEU A 21 17.00 -1.07 -10.30
CA LEU A 21 15.73 -1.08 -11.04
C LEU A 21 15.30 0.33 -11.49
N GLY A 22 16.08 1.37 -11.15
CA GLY A 22 15.75 2.77 -11.45
C GLY A 22 14.54 3.29 -10.66
N LEU A 23 14.25 2.68 -9.51
CA LEU A 23 13.17 3.10 -8.62
C LEU A 23 13.65 4.24 -7.71
N LYS A 24 12.79 5.21 -7.46
CA LYS A 24 13.10 6.32 -6.55
C LYS A 24 12.90 5.88 -5.11
N TRP A 25 13.97 5.87 -4.32
CA TRP A 25 13.90 5.49 -2.90
C TRP A 25 12.96 6.39 -2.09
N GLU A 26 12.87 7.67 -2.43
CA GLU A 26 11.99 8.64 -1.76
C GLU A 26 10.50 8.34 -1.98
N ALA A 27 10.17 7.48 -2.95
CA ALA A 27 8.82 7.00 -3.19
C ALA A 27 8.49 5.71 -2.42
N ALA A 28 9.43 5.18 -1.62
CA ALA A 28 9.19 4.01 -0.79
C ALA A 28 8.06 4.26 0.22
N ILE A 29 7.16 3.29 0.34
CA ILE A 29 6.05 3.35 1.28
C ILE A 29 6.47 2.59 2.54
N ALA A 30 6.73 3.31 3.62
CA ALA A 30 7.12 2.72 4.90
C ALA A 30 5.95 2.04 5.64
N GLU A 31 4.71 2.33 5.25
CA GLU A 31 3.52 1.73 5.86
C GLU A 31 3.32 0.31 5.34
N SER A 32 2.98 -0.62 6.24
CA SER A 32 2.53 -1.95 5.85
C SER A 32 1.20 -1.88 5.10
N TYR A 33 0.87 -2.94 4.35
CA TYR A 33 -0.44 -3.06 3.70
C TYR A 33 -1.61 -2.86 4.66
N LEU A 34 -1.49 -3.32 5.92
CA LEU A 34 -2.51 -3.12 6.93
C LEU A 34 -2.61 -1.65 7.37
N GLY A 35 -1.49 -0.95 7.52
CA GLY A 35 -1.47 0.48 7.82
C GLY A 35 -2.11 1.32 6.70
N LEU A 36 -1.77 1.01 5.45
CA LEU A 36 -2.40 1.61 4.28
C LEU A 36 -3.91 1.37 4.26
N PHE A 37 -4.34 0.14 4.55
CA PHE A 37 -5.75 -0.20 4.62
C PHE A 37 -6.48 0.55 5.74
N GLU A 38 -5.90 0.66 6.94
CA GLU A 38 -6.53 1.42 8.05
C GLU A 38 -6.76 2.89 7.69
N ARG A 39 -5.78 3.53 7.02
CA ARG A 39 -5.96 4.90 6.50
C ARG A 39 -7.08 4.97 5.47
N LEU A 40 -7.13 4.01 4.56
CA LEU A 40 -8.17 3.94 3.53
C LEU A 40 -9.56 3.69 4.13
N ARG A 41 -9.64 2.79 5.12
CA ARG A 41 -10.85 2.42 5.87
C ARG A 41 -11.49 3.65 6.49
N GLY A 42 -10.69 4.48 7.16
CA GLY A 42 -11.15 5.76 7.71
C GLY A 42 -11.65 6.73 6.63
N LYS A 43 -10.88 6.92 5.54
CA LYS A 43 -11.26 7.85 4.46
C LYS A 43 -12.53 7.43 3.71
N LEU A 44 -12.77 6.13 3.53
CA LEU A 44 -13.91 5.60 2.80
C LEU A 44 -15.12 5.26 3.69
N GLY A 45 -14.98 5.42 5.00
CA GLY A 45 -16.01 5.08 5.99
C GLY A 45 -16.34 3.59 6.00
N PHE A 46 -15.36 2.73 5.78
CA PHE A 46 -15.55 1.28 5.89
C PHE A 46 -15.63 0.88 7.37
N THR A 47 -16.62 0.06 7.70
CA THR A 47 -16.89 -0.36 9.08
C THR A 47 -16.22 -1.68 9.44
N PHE A 48 -15.87 -2.50 8.45
CA PHE A 48 -15.14 -3.76 8.66
C PHE A 48 -13.66 -3.49 8.94
N ARG A 49 -13.05 -4.34 9.78
CA ARG A 49 -11.66 -4.22 10.22
C ARG A 49 -10.68 -5.04 9.39
N ASP A 50 -11.11 -6.21 8.92
CA ASP A 50 -10.17 -7.16 8.33
C ASP A 50 -10.11 -6.98 6.80
N LEU A 51 -8.89 -7.00 6.24
CA LEU A 51 -8.65 -6.88 4.80
C LEU A 51 -8.88 -8.25 4.11
N THR A 52 -10.14 -8.64 3.95
CA THR A 52 -10.54 -9.91 3.31
C THR A 52 -11.40 -9.65 2.08
N PHE A 53 -11.36 -10.54 1.08
CA PHE A 53 -12.20 -10.39 -0.12
C PHE A 53 -13.70 -10.34 0.20
N GLU A 54 -14.15 -11.13 1.17
CA GLU A 54 -15.55 -11.18 1.62
C GLU A 54 -16.05 -9.80 2.07
N ASN A 55 -15.22 -9.04 2.80
CA ASN A 55 -15.58 -7.72 3.28
C ASN A 55 -15.75 -6.68 2.15
N PHE A 56 -15.26 -6.96 0.95
CA PHE A 56 -15.45 -6.12 -0.24
C PHE A 56 -16.54 -6.67 -1.18
N ALA A 57 -17.17 -7.80 -0.87
CA ALA A 57 -18.20 -8.38 -1.72
C ALA A 57 -19.38 -7.41 -1.88
N GLY A 58 -19.75 -7.13 -3.14
CA GLY A 58 -20.86 -6.22 -3.47
C GLY A 58 -20.55 -4.72 -3.30
N LEU A 59 -19.37 -4.33 -2.80
CA LEU A 59 -18.98 -2.92 -2.76
C LEU A 59 -18.64 -2.42 -4.16
N LYS A 60 -19.23 -1.29 -4.55
CA LYS A 60 -18.80 -0.55 -5.74
C LYS A 60 -17.59 0.31 -5.41
N ARG A 61 -16.79 0.62 -6.43
CA ARG A 61 -15.64 1.54 -6.32
C ARG A 61 -16.13 2.87 -5.72
N LYS A 62 -15.66 3.18 -4.51
CA LYS A 62 -15.80 4.53 -3.94
C LYS A 62 -14.65 5.42 -4.46
N SER A 63 -14.94 6.68 -4.76
CA SER A 63 -13.93 7.69 -5.09
C SER A 63 -13.48 8.44 -3.84
N ILE A 64 -12.20 8.81 -3.79
CA ILE A 64 -11.64 9.72 -2.78
C ILE A 64 -11.22 10.97 -3.53
N GLU A 65 -11.73 12.12 -3.11
CA GLU A 65 -11.16 13.41 -3.54
C GLU A 65 -9.91 13.68 -2.70
N PHE A 66 -8.78 13.87 -3.39
CA PHE A 66 -7.57 14.39 -2.78
C PHE A 66 -7.59 15.89 -3.04
N ILE A 67 -7.75 16.68 -1.97
CA ILE A 67 -7.68 18.16 -2.00
C ILE A 67 -6.25 18.58 -2.36
#